data_AF-A0AAQ4E2C6-F1
#
_entry.id   AF-A0AAQ4E2C6-F1
#
_cell.length_a   1.000
_cell.length_b   1.000
_cell.length_c   1.000
_cell.angle_alpha   90.00
_cell.angle_beta   90.00
_cell.angle_gamma   90.00
#
_symmetry.space_group_name_H-M   'P 1'
#
loop_
_entity.id
_entity.type
_entity.pdbx_description
1 polymer ?
#
loop_
_entity_poly.entity_id
_entity_poly.type
_entity_poly.pdbx_seq_one_letter_code
_entity_poly.pdbx_strand_id
1 'polypeptide(L)'
;MTVVPQLWQEFNPDGLCCRVSPQNERLRTCFDLTALTEKLKTAGCPVPVVTSNDAGRYLCEFIYFTSLRISPWTVFIHVPPIGEPYSVQQLACTVSTIVLALLEQKREMTKSDAGRKRDQSCHDLSQDQGQGQGKSEENRIIAASCSESSSSERC
;
A
#
# COMPACT_ATOMS: atom_id res chain seq x y z
N MET A 1 -20.98 13.24 -24.39
CA MET A 1 -20.76 14.04 -23.15
C MET A 1 -21.67 13.48 -22.08
N THR A 2 -21.21 12.50 -21.32
CA THR A 2 -21.97 11.90 -20.22
C THR A 2 -21.55 12.57 -18.92
N VAL A 3 -22.47 13.34 -18.35
CA VAL A 3 -22.41 13.90 -17.00
C VAL A 3 -22.37 12.74 -15.99
N VAL A 4 -21.31 12.69 -15.19
CA VAL A 4 -21.24 11.80 -14.02
C VAL A 4 -22.19 12.36 -12.96
N PRO A 5 -23.13 11.58 -12.40
CA PRO A 5 -24.19 12.10 -11.53
C PRO A 5 -23.65 12.71 -10.24
N GLN A 6 -24.30 13.80 -9.82
CA GLN A 6 -24.12 14.53 -8.57
C GLN A 6 -24.39 13.66 -7.32
N LEU A 7 -23.42 12.87 -6.89
CA LEU A 7 -23.45 12.15 -5.60
C LEU A 7 -22.15 12.30 -4.80
N TRP A 8 -21.37 13.36 -5.05
CA TRP A 8 -20.18 13.72 -4.26
C TRP A 8 -20.30 15.10 -3.62
N GLN A 9 -21.51 15.45 -3.15
CA GLN A 9 -21.79 16.74 -2.54
C GLN A 9 -22.65 16.55 -1.29
N GLU A 10 -21.99 16.15 -0.19
CA GLU A 10 -22.43 16.25 1.22
C GLU A 10 -21.47 15.32 2.01
N PHE A 11 -20.43 15.80 2.70
CA PHE A 11 -20.47 16.68 3.87
C PHE A 11 -19.10 17.35 4.10
N ASN A 12 -19.07 18.67 4.24
CA ASN A 12 -18.12 19.36 5.12
C ASN A 12 -18.72 20.71 5.54
N PRO A 13 -19.27 20.86 6.77
CA PRO A 13 -20.01 22.05 7.16
C PRO A 13 -19.16 23.28 7.51
N ASP A 14 -17.81 23.20 7.51
CA ASP A 14 -16.96 24.30 7.99
C ASP A 14 -16.01 24.89 6.94
N GLY A 15 -16.48 25.09 5.71
CA GLY A 15 -15.94 26.16 4.85
C GLY A 15 -14.44 26.09 4.50
N LEU A 16 -13.80 24.92 4.54
CA LEU A 16 -12.41 24.80 4.10
C LEU A 16 -12.36 24.76 2.56
N CYS A 17 -12.30 25.97 1.98
CA CYS A 17 -11.93 26.23 0.61
C CYS A 17 -10.75 25.33 0.20
N CYS A 18 -10.96 24.57 -0.87
CA CYS A 18 -9.98 23.82 -1.65
C CYS A 18 -8.59 23.77 -1.00
N ARG A 19 -8.36 22.77 -0.12
CA ARG A 19 -7.00 22.26 0.01
C ARG A 19 -6.71 21.62 -1.34
N VAL A 20 -6.14 22.41 -2.24
CA VAL A 20 -5.49 21.91 -3.45
C VAL A 20 -4.54 20.85 -2.93
N SER A 21 -4.93 19.58 -3.05
CA SER A 21 -4.01 18.49 -2.84
C SER A 21 -2.79 18.82 -3.70
N PRO A 22 -1.56 18.72 -3.17
CA PRO A 22 -0.39 19.00 -3.99
C PRO A 22 -0.53 18.24 -5.30
N GLN A 23 -0.21 18.86 -6.43
CA GLN A 23 -0.51 18.32 -7.77
C GLN A 23 0.11 16.93 -8.04
N ASN A 24 0.85 16.36 -7.08
CA ASN A 24 1.57 15.10 -7.15
C ASN A 24 1.38 14.24 -5.87
N GLU A 25 0.23 14.31 -5.20
CA GLU A 25 -0.06 13.44 -4.04
C GLU A 25 -0.09 11.96 -4.48
N ARG A 26 0.95 11.20 -4.12
CA ARG A 26 1.04 9.77 -4.39
C ARG A 26 0.71 8.97 -3.14
N LEU A 27 -0.52 8.50 -3.06
CA LEU A 27 -0.96 7.62 -1.98
C LEU A 27 -0.49 6.18 -2.21
N ARG A 28 -0.29 5.46 -1.10
CA ARG A 28 0.10 4.06 -1.12
C ARG A 28 -0.70 3.29 -0.08
N THR A 29 -0.93 2.02 -0.35
CA THR A 29 -1.56 1.11 0.60
C THR A 29 -0.62 0.78 1.77
N CYS A 30 -1.19 0.50 2.94
CA CYS A 30 -0.47 -0.01 4.11
C CYS A 30 -0.09 -1.49 3.99
N PHE A 31 -0.62 -2.21 3.00
CA PHE A 31 -0.27 -3.61 2.79
C PHE A 31 1.12 -3.76 2.16
N ASP A 32 1.86 -4.75 2.63
CA ASP A 32 3.10 -5.18 1.98
C ASP A 32 2.74 -6.13 0.82
N LEU A 33 2.49 -5.53 -0.34
CA LEU A 33 2.11 -6.25 -1.55
C LEU A 33 3.25 -7.13 -2.09
N THR A 34 4.51 -6.80 -1.79
CA THR A 34 5.67 -7.62 -2.18
C THR A 34 5.68 -8.91 -1.38
N ALA A 35 5.61 -8.83 -0.06
CA ALA A 35 5.54 -10.01 0.81
C ALA A 35 4.28 -10.85 0.53
N LEU A 36 3.15 -10.19 0.25
CA LEU A 36 1.91 -10.86 -0.13
C LEU A 36 2.08 -11.66 -1.44
N THR A 37 2.70 -11.05 -2.46
CA THR A 37 2.90 -11.71 -3.76
C THR A 37 3.82 -12.92 -3.64
N GLU A 38 4.91 -12.82 -2.89
CA GLU A 38 5.82 -13.95 -2.64
C GLU A 38 5.13 -15.08 -1.87
N LYS A 39 4.28 -14.74 -0.89
CA LYS A 39 3.45 -15.72 -0.18
C LYS A 39 2.49 -16.44 -1.12
N LEU A 40 1.83 -15.72 -2.02
CA LEU A 40 0.87 -16.30 -2.98
C LEU A 40 1.55 -17.21 -4.01
N LYS A 41 2.77 -16.85 -4.45
CA LYS A 41 3.61 -17.72 -5.28
C LYS A 41 3.94 -19.03 -4.57
N THR A 42 4.30 -18.95 -3.29
CA THR A 42 4.63 -20.13 -2.46
C THR A 42 3.40 -21.00 -2.19
N ALA A 43 2.22 -20.40 -2.06
CA ALA A 43 0.95 -21.10 -1.86
C ALA A 43 0.44 -21.84 -3.12
N GLY A 44 1.10 -21.70 -4.28
CA GLY A 44 0.73 -22.39 -5.51
C GLY A 44 -0.60 -21.91 -6.10
N CYS A 45 -0.84 -20.59 -6.11
CA CYS A 45 -2.08 -20.05 -6.66
C CYS A 45 -2.27 -20.44 -8.14
N PRO A 46 -3.52 -20.74 -8.57
CA PRO A 46 -3.81 -21.17 -9.95
C PRO A 46 -3.48 -20.10 -11.00
N VAL A 47 -3.51 -18.83 -10.60
CA VAL A 47 -3.26 -17.66 -11.45
C VAL A 47 -2.06 -16.91 -10.88
N PRO A 48 -1.06 -16.56 -11.70
CA PRO A 48 0.08 -15.78 -11.25
C PRO A 48 -0.38 -14.39 -10.79
N VAL A 49 0.08 -13.99 -9.62
CA VAL A 49 -0.20 -12.67 -9.03
C VAL A 49 1.08 -11.84 -9.09
N VAL A 50 0.96 -10.59 -9.52
CA VAL A 50 2.06 -9.62 -9.59
C VAL A 50 1.58 -8.28 -9.06
N THR A 51 2.50 -7.47 -8.54
CA THR A 51 2.22 -6.10 -8.14
C THR A 51 2.22 -5.17 -9.36
N SER A 52 1.27 -4.23 -9.39
CA SER A 52 1.24 -3.15 -10.39
C SER A 52 1.49 -1.81 -9.71
N ASN A 53 2.24 -0.93 -10.38
CA ASN A 53 2.45 0.45 -9.97
C ASN A 53 1.46 1.42 -10.65
N ASP A 54 0.54 0.89 -11.47
CA ASP A 54 -0.43 1.64 -12.25
C ASP A 54 -1.80 0.96 -12.13
N ALA A 55 -2.79 1.65 -11.54
CA ALA A 55 -4.17 1.13 -11.48
C ALA A 55 -4.95 1.46 -12.77
N GLY A 56 -4.33 2.15 -13.72
CA GLY A 56 -4.85 2.48 -15.04
C GLY A 56 -5.16 3.96 -15.17
N ARG A 57 -5.85 4.31 -16.24
CA ARG A 57 -6.36 5.68 -16.45
C ARG A 57 -7.88 5.66 -16.25
N TYR A 58 -8.46 6.81 -15.92
CA TYR A 58 -9.90 7.00 -15.75
C TYR A 58 -10.46 6.37 -14.45
N LEU A 59 -11.47 5.51 -14.54
CA LEU A 59 -12.30 5.14 -13.38
C LEU A 59 -11.56 4.28 -12.35
N CYS A 60 -10.69 3.37 -12.78
CA CYS A 60 -9.97 2.46 -11.87
C CYS A 60 -9.07 3.23 -10.92
N GLU A 61 -8.22 4.12 -11.46
CA GLU A 61 -7.35 4.99 -10.66
C GLU A 61 -8.17 5.95 -9.81
N PHE A 62 -9.26 6.52 -10.35
CA PHE A 62 -10.12 7.42 -9.58
C PHE A 62 -10.72 6.73 -8.34
N ILE A 63 -11.27 5.52 -8.50
CA ILE A 63 -11.85 4.75 -7.39
C ILE A 63 -10.78 4.34 -6.39
N TYR A 64 -9.63 3.86 -6.88
CA TYR A 64 -8.52 3.44 -6.02
C TYR A 64 -7.98 4.61 -5.20
N PHE A 65 -7.67 5.73 -5.85
CA PHE A 65 -7.17 6.94 -5.21
C PHE A 65 -8.17 7.50 -4.18
N THR A 66 -9.45 7.61 -4.55
CA THR A 66 -10.49 8.10 -3.65
C THR A 66 -10.65 7.18 -2.43
N SER A 67 -10.60 5.86 -2.63
CA SER A 67 -10.68 4.89 -1.54
C SER A 67 -9.46 4.95 -0.61
N LEU A 68 -8.25 5.15 -1.16
CA LEU A 68 -7.03 5.34 -0.39
C LEU A 68 -7.07 6.59 0.50
N ARG A 69 -7.75 7.66 0.06
CA ARG A 69 -7.95 8.86 0.88
C ARG A 69 -8.82 8.61 2.11
N ILE A 70 -9.75 7.66 2.02
CA ILE A 70 -10.64 7.28 3.12
C ILE A 70 -9.90 6.35 4.08
N SER A 71 -9.15 5.38 3.55
CA SER A 71 -8.42 4.41 4.35
C SER A 71 -7.15 3.95 3.65
N PRO A 72 -6.00 3.93 4.35
CA PRO A 72 -4.76 3.41 3.80
C PRO A 72 -4.78 1.87 3.69
N TRP A 73 -5.77 1.20 4.28
CA TRP A 73 -6.02 -0.24 4.16
C TRP A 73 -6.82 -0.61 2.90
N THR A 74 -6.51 0.05 1.80
CA THR A 74 -7.20 -0.11 0.51
C THR A 74 -6.27 -0.79 -0.47
N VAL A 75 -6.79 -1.74 -1.25
CA VAL A 75 -6.09 -2.35 -2.39
C VAL A 75 -6.99 -2.32 -3.62
N PHE A 76 -6.38 -2.29 -4.80
CA PHE A 76 -7.07 -2.47 -6.07
C PHE A 76 -6.50 -3.71 -6.76
N ILE A 77 -7.38 -4.54 -7.33
CA ILE A 77 -7.00 -5.80 -7.99
C ILE A 77 -7.47 -5.74 -9.44
N HIS A 78 -6.52 -5.77 -10.37
CA HIS A 78 -6.81 -6.05 -11.78
C HIS A 78 -6.96 -7.55 -11.97
N VAL A 79 -8.04 -7.95 -12.63
CA VAL A 79 -8.33 -9.35 -12.91
C VAL A 79 -8.36 -9.52 -14.44
N PRO A 80 -7.71 -10.55 -15.00
CA PRO A 80 -7.79 -10.85 -16.43
C PRO A 80 -9.24 -11.05 -16.91
N PRO A 81 -9.49 -10.98 -18.23
CA PRO A 81 -10.78 -11.34 -18.80
C PRO A 81 -11.23 -12.73 -18.36
N ILE A 82 -12.54 -12.88 -18.17
CA ILE A 82 -13.15 -14.15 -17.79
C ILE A 82 -13.18 -15.09 -18.99
N GLY A 83 -12.82 -16.35 -18.78
CA GLY A 83 -13.01 -17.43 -19.75
C GLY A 83 -11.72 -17.82 -20.47
N GLU A 84 -10.82 -16.87 -20.72
CA GLU A 84 -9.48 -17.11 -21.26
C GLU A 84 -8.53 -16.00 -20.77
N PRO A 85 -7.33 -16.31 -20.25
CA PRO A 85 -6.69 -17.63 -20.15
C PRO A 85 -7.05 -18.42 -18.88
N TYR A 86 -7.96 -17.91 -18.04
CA TYR A 86 -8.32 -18.52 -16.76
C TYR A 86 -9.83 -18.67 -16.62
N SER A 87 -10.25 -19.77 -16.02
CA SER A 87 -11.64 -20.00 -15.66
C SER A 87 -12.09 -19.06 -14.54
N VAL A 88 -13.40 -18.81 -14.44
CA VAL A 88 -14.00 -18.03 -13.33
C VAL A 88 -13.59 -18.60 -11.97
N GLN A 89 -13.55 -19.93 -11.86
CA GLN A 89 -13.20 -20.63 -10.63
C GLN A 89 -11.75 -20.36 -10.24
N GLN A 90 -10.82 -20.37 -11.19
CA GLN A 90 -9.42 -20.04 -10.93
C GLN A 90 -9.26 -18.58 -10.50
N LEU A 91 -9.93 -17.64 -11.19
CA LEU A 91 -9.89 -16.23 -10.83
C LEU A 91 -10.49 -15.99 -9.43
N ALA A 92 -11.67 -16.56 -9.15
CA ALA A 92 -12.34 -16.44 -7.86
C ALA A 92 -11.52 -17.05 -6.73
N CYS A 93 -10.92 -18.23 -6.96
CA CYS A 93 -10.02 -18.87 -6.00
C CYS A 93 -8.81 -17.97 -5.70
N THR A 94 -8.14 -17.45 -6.73
CA THR A 94 -6.99 -16.55 -6.53
C THR A 94 -7.38 -15.28 -5.79
N VAL A 95 -8.49 -14.62 -6.16
CA VAL A 95 -8.95 -13.40 -5.47
C VAL A 95 -9.29 -13.70 -4.00
N SER A 96 -9.95 -14.83 -3.72
CA SER A 96 -10.23 -15.25 -2.34
C SER A 96 -8.94 -15.44 -1.55
N THR A 97 -7.91 -16.08 -2.13
CA THR A 97 -6.62 -16.27 -1.47
C THR A 97 -5.91 -14.94 -1.22
N ILE A 98 -5.99 -13.98 -2.15
CA ILE A 98 -5.46 -12.61 -1.95
C ILE A 98 -6.15 -11.95 -0.75
N VAL A 99 -7.48 -11.99 -0.67
CA VAL A 99 -8.25 -11.39 0.43
C VAL A 99 -7.87 -12.00 1.77
N LEU A 100 -7.74 -13.33 1.85
CA LEU A 100 -7.31 -14.01 3.07
C LEU A 100 -5.91 -13.57 3.50
N ALA A 101 -4.95 -13.50 2.57
CA ALA A 101 -3.59 -13.06 2.86
C ALA A 101 -3.54 -11.59 3.35
N LEU A 102 -4.37 -10.71 2.79
CA LEU A 102 -4.51 -9.32 3.26
C LEU A 102 -5.06 -9.26 4.68
N LEU A 103 -6.11 -10.05 4.98
CA LEU A 103 -6.68 -10.11 6.32
C LEU A 103 -5.67 -10.60 7.36
N GLU A 104 -4.85 -11.58 7.01
CA GLU A 104 -3.75 -12.05 7.86
C GLU A 104 -2.70 -10.95 8.09
N GLN A 105 -2.23 -10.28 7.03
CA GLN A 105 -1.30 -9.15 7.19
C GLN A 105 -1.88 -8.06 8.11
N LYS A 106 -3.15 -7.70 7.93
CA LYS A 106 -3.83 -6.69 8.76
C LYS A 106 -3.88 -7.12 10.23
N ARG A 107 -4.18 -8.39 10.50
CA ARG A 107 -4.20 -8.94 11.87
C ARG A 107 -2.85 -8.84 12.55
N GLU A 108 -1.76 -9.17 11.86
CA GLU A 108 -0.42 -9.09 12.44
C GLU A 108 -0.03 -7.64 12.77
N MET A 109 -0.38 -6.67 11.93
CA MET A 109 -0.15 -5.26 12.22
C MET A 109 -0.92 -4.74 13.45
N THR A 110 -2.15 -5.23 13.67
CA THR A 110 -2.95 -4.81 14.84
C THR A 110 -2.46 -5.39 16.17
N LYS A 111 -1.74 -6.52 16.17
CA LYS A 111 -1.16 -7.09 17.40
C LYS A 111 0.02 -6.27 17.91
N SER A 112 0.81 -5.70 16.99
CA SER A 112 1.98 -4.89 17.30
C SER A 112 1.65 -3.63 18.09
N ASP A 113 0.49 -3.03 17.84
CA ASP A 113 0.05 -1.79 18.50
C ASP A 113 -0.54 -2.02 19.90
N ALA A 114 -1.10 -3.20 20.15
CA ALA A 114 -1.66 -3.55 21.45
C ALA A 114 -0.59 -3.76 22.55
N GLY A 115 0.70 -3.83 22.17
CA GLY A 115 1.83 -4.06 23.09
C GLY A 115 2.47 -2.81 23.70
N ARG A 116 2.17 -1.59 23.22
CA ARG A 116 2.89 -0.35 23.62
C ARG A 116 2.28 0.41 24.82
N LYS A 117 1.56 -0.27 25.73
CA LYS A 117 1.09 0.33 27.01
C LYS A 117 1.55 -0.49 28.22
N ARG A 118 2.84 -0.38 28.55
CA ARG A 118 3.37 -0.53 29.91
C ARG A 118 4.82 -0.05 29.87
N ASP A 119 5.02 1.23 30.15
CA ASP A 119 6.25 1.79 30.71
C ASP A 119 5.90 3.18 31.26
N GLN A 120 5.26 3.21 32.42
CA GLN A 120 5.31 4.38 33.29
C GLN A 120 5.17 3.94 34.76
N SER A 121 6.14 4.41 35.55
CA SER A 121 6.39 4.20 36.99
C SER A 121 7.32 3.00 37.28
N CYS A 122 8.50 3.17 37.87
CA CYS A 122 8.86 4.10 38.95
C CYS A 122 10.17 4.87 38.73
N HIS A 123 10.15 6.11 39.22
CA HIS A 123 11.30 6.82 39.79
C HIS A 123 12.02 5.91 40.81
N ASP A 124 13.33 5.72 40.67
CA ASP A 124 14.25 6.01 41.77
C ASP A 124 15.68 6.22 41.27
N LEU A 125 16.37 7.15 41.91
CA LEU A 125 17.70 7.64 41.55
C LEU A 125 18.79 6.64 41.94
N SER A 126 19.82 6.47 41.10
CA SER A 126 21.23 6.50 41.52
C SER A 126 22.20 6.54 40.33
N GLN A 127 23.29 7.26 40.56
CA GLN A 127 24.40 7.58 39.66
C GLN A 127 25.26 6.36 39.33
N ASP A 128 25.89 6.33 38.14
CA ASP A 128 27.33 6.07 38.01
C ASP A 128 27.86 6.48 36.61
N GLN A 129 29.14 6.87 36.56
CA GLN A 129 29.87 7.39 35.41
C GLN A 129 30.28 6.29 34.43
N GLY A 130 30.32 6.60 33.13
CA GLY A 130 30.94 5.71 32.14
C GLY A 130 31.00 6.32 30.74
N GLN A 131 32.20 6.73 30.33
CA GLN A 131 32.52 7.17 28.96
C GLN A 131 32.35 6.03 27.95
N GLY A 132 31.75 6.33 26.80
CA GLY A 132 31.73 5.44 25.64
C GLY A 132 31.32 6.19 24.38
N GLN A 133 32.30 6.59 23.57
CA GLN A 133 32.06 7.16 22.24
C GLN A 133 31.52 6.08 21.30
N GLY A 134 30.21 6.07 21.09
CA GLY A 134 29.54 5.32 20.03
C GLY A 134 29.74 6.00 18.68
N LYS A 135 30.32 5.27 17.73
CA LYS A 135 30.34 5.62 16.31
C LYS A 135 28.89 5.68 15.82
N SER A 136 28.45 6.83 15.29
CA SER A 136 27.15 6.88 14.61
C SER A 136 27.27 6.15 13.28
N GLU A 137 26.56 5.02 13.18
CA GLU A 137 26.15 4.43 11.90
C GLU A 137 25.33 5.47 11.13
N GLU A 138 25.97 6.12 10.16
CA GLU A 138 25.32 6.87 9.09
C GLU A 138 24.70 5.87 8.12
N ASN A 139 23.56 5.27 8.49
CA ASN A 139 22.80 4.40 7.60
C ASN A 139 21.94 5.27 6.66
N ARG A 140 22.62 5.94 5.72
CA ARG A 140 22.01 6.63 4.58
C ARG A 140 21.85 5.63 3.44
N ILE A 141 20.68 5.02 3.33
CA ILE A 141 20.27 4.42 2.05
C ILE A 141 19.61 5.52 1.23
N ILE A 142 20.44 6.23 0.46
CA ILE A 142 20.01 7.08 -0.64
C ILE A 142 19.88 6.21 -1.89
N ALA A 143 18.69 6.30 -2.50
CA ALA A 143 18.31 6.06 -3.88
C ALA A 143 19.20 5.16 -4.76
N ALA A 144 18.62 4.04 -5.21
CA ALA A 144 19.08 3.37 -6.41
C ALA A 144 18.83 4.27 -7.63
N SER A 145 19.92 4.82 -8.18
CA SER A 145 19.97 5.21 -9.59
C SER A 145 19.89 3.95 -10.44
N CYS A 146 18.91 3.88 -11.34
CA CYS A 146 19.01 3.04 -12.53
C CYS A 146 19.33 3.95 -13.70
N SER A 147 20.54 3.73 -14.20
CA SER A 147 21.17 4.30 -15.37
C SER A 147 20.26 4.33 -16.60
N GLU A 148 20.23 5.49 -17.23
CA GLU A 148 19.94 5.62 -18.66
C GLU A 148 20.94 4.79 -19.46
N SER A 149 20.43 3.97 -20.37
CA SER A 149 21.13 3.66 -21.61
C SER A 149 20.13 3.61 -22.76
N SER A 150 20.28 4.63 -23.60
CA SER A 150 19.63 4.85 -24.89
C SER A 150 20.04 3.82 -25.93
N SER A 151 19.07 3.32 -26.71
CA SER A 151 19.20 2.97 -28.14
C SER A 151 17.79 2.99 -28.73
N SER A 152 17.38 4.06 -29.42
CA SER A 152 17.40 4.19 -30.88
C SER A 152 16.61 3.10 -31.63
N GLU A 153 15.45 3.45 -32.19
CA GLU A 153 15.09 3.38 -33.62
C GLU A 153 13.55 3.31 -33.85
N ARG A 154 13.02 4.39 -34.44
CA ARG A 154 12.16 4.43 -35.64
C ARG A 154 10.95 3.46 -35.75
N CYS A 155 9.75 3.99 -35.47
CA CYS A 155 8.56 4.10 -36.35
C CYS A 155 7.33 4.50 -35.52
#